data_AF-A0AAV5A2T0-F1
#
_entry.id   AF-A0AAV5A2T0-F1
#
_cell.length_a   1.000
_cell.length_b   1.000
_cell.length_c   1.000
_cell.angle_alpha   90.00
_cell.angle_beta   90.00
_cell.angle_gamma   90.00
#
_symmetry.space_group_name_H-M   'P 1'
#
loop_
_entity.id
_entity.type
_entity.pdbx_description
1 polymer ?
#
loop_
_entity_poly.entity_id
_entity_poly.type
_entity_poly.pdbx_seq_one_letter_code
_entity_poly.pdbx_strand_id
1 'polypeptide(L)'
;MTSSSCPPQYILLSHSNASSSSTTNQINTPPTLSHPIIQYYFRDDPPISLDTSNNAHVLVMDYDPASPDSVYVQSLSSTLAVTSLRITDAPGAANDDDEHKNNNMYVIDTVSRCSDKRNALLRKALDYPLPSESPQLQNNSDTNPEFSKPSSPTTIASPVSK
;
A
#
# COMPACT_ATOMS: atom_id res chain seq x y z
N MET A 1 33.98 -33.38 11.09
CA MET A 1 32.70 -32.96 11.70
C MET A 1 32.16 -31.83 10.86
N THR A 2 31.35 -32.13 9.85
CA THR A 2 30.74 -31.14 8.96
C THR A 2 29.38 -30.78 9.54
N SER A 3 29.30 -29.66 10.25
CA SER A 3 28.02 -29.07 10.61
C SER A 3 27.36 -28.59 9.32
N SER A 4 26.38 -29.32 8.80
CA SER A 4 25.49 -28.80 7.76
C SER A 4 24.69 -27.66 8.40
N SER A 5 25.20 -26.44 8.29
CA SER A 5 24.49 -25.25 8.73
C SER A 5 23.30 -25.06 7.80
N CYS A 6 22.12 -25.49 8.25
CA CYS A 6 20.87 -25.24 7.56
C CYS A 6 20.79 -23.74 7.23
N PRO A 7 20.51 -23.35 5.98
CA PRO A 7 20.38 -21.94 5.65
C PRO A 7 19.26 -21.32 6.51
N PRO A 8 19.44 -20.09 6.99
CA PRO A 8 18.40 -19.37 7.72
C PRO A 8 17.13 -19.26 6.87
N GLN A 9 15.99 -19.58 7.47
CA GLN A 9 14.67 -19.41 6.87
C GLN A 9 14.26 -17.94 7.01
N TYR A 10 13.99 -17.29 5.88
CA TYR A 10 13.63 -15.87 5.86
C TYR A 10 12.18 -15.68 5.45
N ILE A 11 11.47 -14.81 6.17
CA ILE A 11 10.20 -14.25 5.70
C ILE A 11 10.48 -12.82 5.25
N LEU A 12 10.08 -12.52 4.02
CA LEU A 12 10.24 -11.22 3.39
C LEU A 12 8.85 -10.61 3.15
N LEU A 13 8.64 -9.40 3.65
CA LEU A 13 7.45 -8.61 3.38
C LEU A 13 7.80 -7.50 2.39
N SER A 14 7.14 -7.50 1.24
CA SER A 14 7.28 -6.48 0.21
C SER A 14 6.13 -5.48 0.28
N HIS A 15 6.43 -4.21 0.53
CA HIS A 15 5.45 -3.14 0.50
C HIS A 15 5.37 -2.54 -0.90
N SER A 16 4.29 -2.81 -1.63
CA SER A 16 4.01 -2.15 -2.91
C SER A 16 3.30 -0.83 -2.67
N ASN A 17 4.05 0.26 -2.61
CA ASN A 17 3.47 1.61 -2.60
C ASN A 17 2.98 1.96 -4.00
N ALA A 18 1.79 1.48 -4.37
CA ALA A 18 1.07 1.99 -5.53
C ALA A 18 0.56 3.41 -5.20
N SER A 19 1.46 4.41 -5.25
CA SER A 19 1.07 5.82 -5.17
C SER A 19 0.21 6.15 -6.38
N SER A 20 -1.10 6.22 -6.14
CA SER A 20 -2.06 6.77 -7.07
C SER A 20 -1.85 8.29 -7.19
N SER A 21 -1.59 8.76 -8.41
CA SER A 21 -2.17 9.97 -9.02
C SER A 21 -1.13 10.85 -9.74
N SER A 22 -1.18 10.75 -11.07
CA SER A 22 -1.22 11.85 -12.05
C SER A 22 -0.23 13.02 -11.95
N THR A 23 0.43 13.24 -13.09
CA THR A 23 1.19 14.41 -13.56
C THR A 23 2.70 14.45 -13.23
N THR A 24 3.45 14.03 -14.25
CA THR A 24 4.87 14.33 -14.57
C THR A 24 5.93 13.79 -13.60
N ASN A 25 6.73 12.84 -14.11
CA ASN A 25 7.88 12.17 -13.49
C ASN A 25 7.53 11.21 -12.34
N GLN A 26 6.92 10.09 -12.74
CA GLN A 26 6.67 8.92 -11.91
C GLN A 26 8.00 8.23 -11.59
N ILE A 27 8.56 8.52 -10.42
CA ILE A 27 9.71 7.78 -9.89
C ILE A 27 9.18 6.42 -9.43
N ASN A 28 9.48 5.37 -10.20
CA ASN A 28 9.30 3.97 -9.77
C ASN A 28 10.18 3.75 -8.54
N THR A 29 9.60 3.91 -7.36
CA THR A 29 10.28 3.53 -6.13
C THR A 29 10.28 2.01 -6.04
N PRO A 30 11.45 1.37 -5.85
CA PRO A 30 11.50 -0.08 -5.68
C PRO A 30 10.72 -0.49 -4.43
N PRO A 31 10.12 -1.70 -4.42
CA PRO A 31 9.44 -2.19 -3.24
C PRO A 31 10.41 -2.24 -2.06
N THR A 32 9.97 -1.76 -0.90
CA THR A 32 10.75 -1.90 0.33
C THR A 32 10.52 -3.30 0.90
N LEU A 33 11.62 -3.99 1.19
CA LEU A 33 11.60 -5.29 1.86
C LEU A 33 11.80 -5.10 3.36
N SER A 34 10.95 -5.73 4.16
CA SER A 34 11.02 -5.68 5.62
C SER A 34 10.79 -7.07 6.21
N HIS A 35 11.24 -7.27 7.46
CA HIS A 35 10.97 -8.50 8.20
C HIS A 35 9.74 -8.33 9.09
N PRO A 36 8.73 -9.20 8.96
CA PRO A 36 7.62 -9.22 9.90
C PRO A 36 8.06 -9.80 11.24
N ILE A 37 7.29 -9.51 12.29
CA ILE A 37 7.35 -10.26 13.54
C ILE A 37 6.55 -11.54 13.35
N ILE A 38 7.17 -12.68 13.63
CA ILE A 38 6.57 -14.01 13.47
C ILE A 38 6.36 -14.62 14.84
N GLN A 39 5.16 -15.14 15.08
CA GLN A 39 4.81 -15.84 16.31
C GLN A 39 4.18 -17.17 15.91
N TYR A 40 4.68 -18.25 16.49
CA TYR A 40 4.17 -19.59 16.26
C TYR A 40 3.27 -19.99 17.43
N TYR A 41 2.13 -20.58 17.10
CA TYR A 41 1.19 -21.12 18.08
C TYR A 41 0.88 -22.55 17.72
N PHE A 42 0.97 -23.43 18.72
CA PHE A 42 0.60 -24.83 18.61
C PHE A 42 -0.83 -25.04 19.12
N ARG A 43 -1.43 -26.18 18.77
CA ARG A 43 -2.81 -26.50 19.20
C ARG A 43 -3.01 -26.55 20.71
N ASP A 44 -1.95 -26.85 21.45
CA ASP A 44 -1.97 -26.97 22.91
C ASP A 44 -1.66 -25.64 23.62
N ASP A 45 -1.39 -24.57 22.86
CA ASP A 45 -1.13 -23.26 23.43
C ASP A 45 -2.45 -22.57 23.86
N PRO A 46 -2.41 -21.75 24.93
CA PRO A 46 -3.59 -21.02 25.38
C PRO A 46 -4.03 -19.97 24.34
N PRO A 47 -5.33 -19.57 24.34
CA PRO A 47 -5.83 -18.54 23.44
C PRO A 47 -5.07 -17.22 23.61
N ILE A 48 -4.61 -16.66 22.48
CA ILE A 48 -3.92 -15.37 22.49
C ILE A 48 -4.89 -14.20 22.32
N SER A 49 -4.69 -13.17 23.14
CA SER A 49 -5.23 -11.83 22.90
C SER A 49 -4.27 -11.04 22.02
N LEU A 50 -4.60 -10.87 20.74
CA LEU A 50 -3.84 -10.04 19.82
C LEU A 50 -4.26 -8.57 19.97
N ASP A 51 -3.30 -7.67 20.17
CA ASP A 51 -3.58 -6.23 20.19
C ASP A 51 -3.78 -5.72 18.75
N THR A 52 -5.04 -5.54 18.35
CA THR A 52 -5.41 -4.98 17.05
C THR A 52 -5.48 -3.44 17.06
N SER A 53 -5.18 -2.79 18.19
CA SER A 53 -5.45 -1.34 18.37
C SER A 53 -4.37 -0.41 17.77
N ASN A 54 -3.21 -0.94 17.42
CA ASN A 54 -2.01 -0.14 17.13
C ASN A 54 -1.56 -0.16 15.66
N ASN A 55 -2.42 0.19 14.69
CA ASN A 55 -2.06 0.23 13.24
C ASN A 55 -1.30 -1.00 12.72
N ALA A 56 -1.32 -2.10 13.47
CA ALA A 56 -0.52 -3.27 13.22
C ALA A 56 -1.31 -4.15 12.25
N HIS A 57 -0.61 -4.66 11.25
CA HIS A 57 -1.21 -5.59 10.32
C HIS A 57 -0.89 -7.01 10.77
N VAL A 58 -1.94 -7.73 11.18
CA VAL A 58 -1.83 -9.11 11.62
C VAL A 58 -2.39 -10.02 10.54
N LEU A 59 -1.57 -10.97 10.11
CA LEU A 59 -1.94 -12.08 9.25
C LEU A 59 -1.81 -13.36 10.07
N VAL A 60 -2.80 -14.24 9.97
CA VAL A 60 -2.80 -15.56 10.62
C VAL A 60 -2.76 -16.60 9.52
N MET A 61 -1.77 -17.49 9.59
CA MET A 61 -1.64 -18.65 8.73
C MET A 61 -1.92 -19.90 9.56
N ASP A 62 -2.93 -20.66 9.16
CA ASP A 62 -3.20 -21.98 9.72
C ASP A 62 -2.48 -23.03 8.87
N TYR A 63 -1.60 -23.79 9.51
CA TYR A 63 -0.72 -24.76 8.88
C TYR A 63 -0.82 -26.09 9.62
N ASP A 64 -1.28 -27.12 8.92
CA ASP A 64 -1.26 -28.50 9.39
C ASP A 64 -0.15 -29.27 8.65
N PRO A 65 0.90 -29.73 9.35
CA PRO A 65 1.97 -30.50 8.71
C PRO A 65 1.50 -31.84 8.13
N ALA A 66 0.37 -32.40 8.60
CA ALA A 66 -0.22 -33.62 8.04
C ALA A 66 -0.96 -33.37 6.71
N SER A 67 -1.33 -32.11 6.43
CA SER A 67 -2.02 -31.70 5.21
C SER A 67 -1.46 -30.38 4.68
N PRO A 68 -0.25 -30.39 4.09
CA PRO A 68 0.44 -29.18 3.65
C PRO A 68 -0.29 -28.43 2.52
N ASP A 69 -1.24 -29.08 1.84
CA ASP A 69 -2.09 -28.47 0.82
C ASP A 69 -3.29 -27.69 1.41
N SER A 70 -3.59 -27.89 2.70
CA SER A 70 -4.73 -27.28 3.39
C SER A 70 -4.34 -26.03 4.19
N VAL A 71 -3.39 -25.24 3.66
CA VAL A 71 -2.95 -23.99 4.31
C VAL A 71 -3.96 -22.88 4.05
N TYR A 72 -4.33 -22.18 5.11
CA TYR A 72 -5.25 -21.06 5.04
C TYR A 72 -4.61 -19.81 5.64
N VAL A 73 -4.85 -18.65 5.02
CA VAL A 73 -4.37 -17.36 5.54
C VAL A 73 -5.52 -16.38 5.63
N GLN A 74 -5.64 -15.71 6.78
CA GLN A 74 -6.57 -14.61 6.96
C GLN A 74 -5.86 -13.35 7.46
N SER A 75 -6.44 -12.19 7.16
CA SER A 75 -6.06 -10.95 7.83
C SER A 75 -7.02 -10.64 8.97
N LEU A 76 -6.46 -10.23 10.11
CA LEU A 76 -7.22 -9.66 11.22
C LEU A 76 -7.22 -8.12 11.19
N SER A 77 -6.68 -7.53 10.12
CA SER A 77 -6.55 -6.09 9.98
C SER A 77 -7.81 -5.48 9.37
N SER A 78 -8.23 -4.30 9.83
CA SER A 78 -9.37 -3.59 9.25
C SER A 78 -9.08 -2.96 7.88
N THR A 79 -7.81 -2.68 7.60
CA THR A 79 -7.35 -2.00 6.38
C THR A 79 -6.58 -2.90 5.43
N LEU A 80 -6.30 -4.16 5.77
CA LEU A 80 -5.55 -5.08 4.92
C LEU A 80 -6.41 -6.32 4.68
N ALA A 81 -6.51 -6.75 3.43
CA ALA A 81 -7.21 -7.97 3.06
C ALA A 81 -6.27 -8.91 2.30
N VAL A 82 -6.34 -10.21 2.60
CA VAL A 82 -5.66 -11.26 1.83
C VAL A 82 -6.46 -11.50 0.56
N THR A 83 -5.80 -11.50 -0.59
CA THR A 83 -6.43 -11.75 -1.90
C THR A 83 -6.06 -13.10 -2.47
N SER A 84 -4.85 -13.59 -2.19
CA SER A 84 -4.39 -14.87 -2.70
C SER A 84 -3.35 -15.50 -1.78
N LEU A 85 -3.30 -16.83 -1.80
CA LEU A 85 -2.21 -17.64 -1.27
C LEU A 85 -1.72 -18.53 -2.41
N ARG A 86 -0.42 -18.50 -2.68
CA ARG A 86 0.22 -19.33 -3.70
C ARG A 86 1.36 -20.10 -3.05
N ILE A 87 1.42 -21.40 -3.36
CA ILE A 87 2.46 -22.31 -2.88
C ILE A 87 3.33 -22.63 -4.09
N THR A 88 4.62 -22.35 -3.99
CA THR A 88 5.60 -22.62 -5.05
C THR A 88 6.82 -23.31 -4.46
N ASP A 89 7.64 -23.94 -5.28
CA ASP A 89 8.92 -24.49 -4.83
C ASP A 89 9.85 -23.38 -4.33
N ALA A 90 10.57 -23.62 -3.23
CA ALA A 90 11.48 -22.65 -2.64
C ALA A 90 12.83 -22.66 -3.37
N PRO A 91 13.22 -21.58 -4.06
CA PRO A 91 14.47 -21.52 -4.80
C PRO A 91 15.65 -21.66 -3.85
N GLY A 92 16.50 -22.66 -4.11
CA GLY A 92 17.66 -22.96 -3.27
C GLY A 92 17.37 -23.90 -2.10
N ALA A 93 16.14 -24.39 -1.93
CA ALA A 93 15.91 -25.63 -1.22
C ALA A 93 16.48 -26.74 -2.11
N ALA A 94 17.72 -27.16 -1.84
CA ALA A 94 18.22 -28.38 -2.45
C ALA A 94 17.26 -29.53 -2.10
N ASN A 95 17.10 -30.50 -2.99
CA ASN A 95 16.48 -31.80 -2.69
C ASN A 95 17.36 -32.56 -1.67
N ASP A 96 17.59 -31.97 -0.50
CA ASP A 96 18.10 -32.69 0.63
C ASP A 96 17.02 -33.74 0.96
N ASP A 97 17.41 -35.01 1.02
CA ASP A 97 16.55 -36.17 1.32
C ASP A 97 15.92 -36.13 2.74
N ASP A 98 15.96 -34.98 3.41
CA ASP A 98 15.24 -34.74 4.64
C ASP A 98 13.75 -34.60 4.33
N GLU A 99 13.06 -35.74 4.30
CA GLU A 99 11.61 -35.93 4.09
C GLU A 99 10.72 -35.15 5.09
N HIS A 100 11.32 -34.43 6.04
CA HIS A 100 10.67 -33.65 7.08
C HIS A 100 10.77 -32.12 6.88
N LYS A 101 11.44 -31.63 5.84
CA LYS A 101 11.53 -30.19 5.57
C LYS A 101 10.46 -29.74 4.57
N ASN A 102 9.82 -28.62 4.88
CA ASN A 102 8.92 -27.98 3.95
C ASN A 102 9.75 -27.20 2.91
N ASN A 103 9.84 -27.75 1.70
CA ASN A 103 10.56 -27.14 0.58
C ASN A 103 9.69 -26.12 -0.19
N ASN A 104 8.53 -25.74 0.36
CA ASN A 104 7.65 -24.78 -0.28
C ASN A 104 7.90 -23.35 0.18
N MET A 105 7.77 -22.43 -0.77
CA MET A 105 7.59 -21.01 -0.55
C MET A 105 6.09 -20.66 -0.59
N TYR A 106 5.64 -19.93 0.43
CA TYR A 106 4.29 -19.40 0.51
C TYR A 106 4.29 -17.91 0.14
N VAL A 107 3.58 -17.56 -0.92
CA VAL A 107 3.41 -16.18 -1.39
C VAL A 107 1.99 -15.72 -1.07
N ILE A 108 1.89 -14.73 -0.18
CA ILE A 108 0.62 -14.17 0.27
C ILE A 108 0.42 -12.81 -0.40
N ASP A 109 -0.59 -12.69 -1.23
CA ASP A 109 -0.97 -11.40 -1.81
C ASP A 109 -1.96 -10.69 -0.90
N THR A 110 -1.72 -9.41 -0.68
CA THR A 110 -2.60 -8.57 0.13
C THR A 110 -2.92 -7.26 -0.58
N VAL A 111 -4.07 -6.68 -0.26
CA VAL A 111 -4.47 -5.35 -0.71
C VAL A 111 -4.80 -4.48 0.49
N SER A 112 -4.32 -3.24 0.47
CA SER A 112 -4.65 -2.25 1.47
C SER A 112 -5.86 -1.43 1.04
N ARG A 113 -6.82 -1.24 1.95
CA ARG A 113 -7.90 -0.28 1.80
C ARG A 113 -7.31 1.10 2.07
N CYS A 114 -6.92 1.79 1.00
CA CYS A 114 -6.63 3.21 1.10
C CYS A 114 -7.89 3.91 1.61
N SER A 115 -7.81 4.51 2.80
CA SER A 115 -8.90 5.35 3.30
C SER A 115 -9.03 6.52 2.34
N ASP A 116 -10.07 6.49 1.51
CA ASP A 116 -10.34 7.47 0.45
C ASP A 116 -10.42 8.89 1.05
N LYS A 117 -9.26 9.56 1.15
CA LYS A 117 -9.20 11.02 1.29
C LYS A 117 -10.00 11.71 0.17
N ARG A 118 -10.18 11.03 -0.98
CA ARG A 118 -11.05 11.45 -2.09
C ARG A 118 -12.51 11.59 -1.68
N ASN A 119 -13.07 10.62 -0.96
CA ASN A 119 -14.48 10.66 -0.53
C ASN A 119 -14.69 11.68 0.59
N ALA A 120 -13.67 11.96 1.40
CA ALA A 120 -13.71 13.02 2.41
C ALA A 120 -13.79 14.43 1.77
N LEU A 121 -13.07 14.68 0.67
CA LEU A 121 -13.15 15.93 -0.09
C LEU A 121 -14.52 16.13 -0.75
N LEU A 122 -15.08 15.08 -1.36
CA LEU A 122 -16.44 15.09 -1.92
C LEU A 122 -17.50 15.41 -0.85
N ARG A 123 -17.39 14.81 0.34
CA ARG A 123 -18.28 15.11 1.47
C ARG A 123 -18.13 16.55 1.97
N LYS A 124 -16.90 17.07 2.05
CA LYS A 124 -16.67 18.49 2.39
C LYS A 124 -17.22 19.46 1.35
N ALA A 125 -17.18 19.12 0.06
CA ALA A 125 -17.69 19.98 -1.00
C ALA A 125 -19.22 20.10 -1.00
N LEU A 126 -19.93 19.07 -0.55
CA LEU A 126 -21.40 19.05 -0.43
C LEU A 126 -21.93 19.78 0.82
N ASP A 127 -21.08 20.01 1.82
CA ASP A 127 -21.45 20.63 3.10
C ASP A 127 -21.20 22.15 3.13
N TYR A 128 -20.83 22.75 1.98
CA TYR A 128 -20.71 24.21 1.88
C TYR A 128 -22.11 24.84 1.89
N PRO A 129 -22.39 25.79 2.81
CA PRO A 129 -23.61 26.57 2.76
C PRO A 129 -23.66 27.31 1.42
N LEU A 130 -24.73 27.11 0.66
CA LEU A 130 -25.04 27.98 -0.48
C LEU A 130 -25.09 29.41 0.07
N PRO A 131 -24.38 30.38 -0.53
CA PRO A 131 -24.52 31.76 -0.13
C PRO A 131 -25.98 32.17 -0.35
N SER A 132 -26.72 32.26 0.76
CA SER A 132 -28.07 32.80 0.77
C SER A 132 -27.98 34.27 0.42
N GLU A 133 -28.57 34.60 -0.72
CA GLU A 133 -29.00 35.92 -1.15
C GLU A 133 -27.92 37.00 -1.34
N SER A 134 -27.85 37.43 -2.60
CA SER A 134 -27.12 38.57 -3.10
C SER A 134 -27.41 39.83 -2.27
N PRO A 135 -26.38 40.60 -1.85
CA PRO A 135 -26.60 41.99 -1.48
C PRO A 135 -27.09 42.73 -2.72
N GLN A 136 -28.27 43.34 -2.57
CA GLN A 136 -28.90 44.24 -3.52
C GLN A 136 -27.88 45.20 -4.15
N LEU A 137 -27.94 45.30 -5.48
CA LEU A 137 -27.24 46.30 -6.29
C LEU A 137 -27.56 47.69 -5.75
N GLN A 138 -26.63 48.30 -5.02
CA GLN A 138 -26.68 49.72 -4.72
C GLN A 138 -26.06 50.45 -5.91
N ASN A 139 -26.95 50.94 -6.78
CA ASN A 139 -26.66 51.93 -7.81
C ASN A 139 -25.86 53.08 -7.20
N ASN A 140 -24.57 53.17 -7.51
CA ASN A 140 -23.79 54.38 -7.36
C ASN A 140 -23.10 54.65 -8.70
N SER A 141 -23.55 55.74 -9.30
CA SER A 141 -23.04 56.37 -10.50
C SER A 141 -21.60 56.88 -10.32
N ASP A 142 -20.90 56.93 -11.45
CA ASP A 142 -19.72 57.76 -11.72
C ASP A 142 -18.42 57.40 -11.00
N THR A 143 -17.52 56.73 -11.72
CA THR A 143 -16.31 57.39 -12.29
C THR A 143 -15.44 56.37 -13.03
N ASN A 144 -15.13 56.70 -14.28
CA ASN A 144 -14.13 56.04 -15.14
C ASN A 144 -12.74 56.07 -14.49
N PRO A 145 -11.97 54.98 -14.63
CA PRO A 145 -10.56 55.16 -14.97
C PRO A 145 -10.15 54.28 -16.16
N GLU A 146 -9.88 54.99 -17.26
CA GLU A 146 -8.81 54.79 -18.25
C GLU A 146 -8.02 53.47 -18.21
N PHE A 147 -8.37 52.55 -19.11
CA PHE A 147 -7.56 51.36 -19.41
C PHE A 147 -6.34 51.73 -20.25
N SER A 148 -5.18 51.82 -19.61
CA SER A 148 -3.89 51.87 -20.29
C SER A 148 -3.42 50.45 -20.65
N LYS A 149 -3.26 50.21 -21.96
CA LYS A 149 -2.55 49.07 -22.57
C LYS A 149 -1.04 49.25 -22.33
N PRO A 150 -0.25 48.20 -22.00
CA PRO A 150 0.51 47.43 -23.02
C PRO A 150 0.83 45.99 -22.52
N SER A 151 1.55 45.06 -23.14
CA SER A 151 2.32 44.87 -24.38
C SER A 151 2.48 43.35 -24.57
N SER A 152 2.69 42.91 -25.82
CA SER A 152 2.85 41.52 -26.25
C SER A 152 4.04 40.80 -25.60
N PRO A 153 3.98 39.47 -25.35
CA PRO A 153 5.16 38.71 -24.95
C PRO A 153 6.08 38.40 -26.14
N THR A 154 7.37 38.69 -25.93
CA THR A 154 8.51 38.43 -26.82
C THR A 154 8.78 36.93 -26.99
N THR A 155 8.82 36.47 -28.24
CA THR A 155 9.29 35.15 -28.67
C THR A 155 10.79 35.00 -28.40
N ILE A 156 11.18 34.05 -27.55
CA ILE A 156 12.57 33.61 -27.41
C ILE A 156 12.75 32.33 -28.23
N ALA A 157 13.49 32.42 -29.32
CA ALA A 157 13.97 31.28 -30.09
C ALA A 157 15.26 30.73 -29.44
N SER A 158 15.31 29.42 -29.21
CA SER A 158 16.52 28.71 -28.83
C SER A 158 17.38 28.40 -30.07
N PRO A 159 18.72 28.49 -30.01
CA PRO A 159 19.58 27.98 -31.05
C PRO A 159 19.86 26.47 -30.91
N VAL A 160 19.79 25.81 -32.06
CA VAL A 160 20.32 24.47 -32.36
C VAL A 160 21.84 24.44 -32.15
N SER A 161 22.34 23.43 -31.44
CA SER A 161 23.74 22.98 -31.55
C SER A 161 23.79 21.58 -32.14
N LYS A 162 24.70 21.41 -33.09
CA LYS A 162 25.07 20.17 -33.79
C LYS A 162 25.93 19.28 -32.91
#